data_AF-T1GB99-F1
#
_entry.id   AF-T1GB99-F1
#
_cell.length_a   1.000
_cell.length_b   1.000
_cell.length_c   1.000
_cell.angle_alpha   90.00
_cell.angle_beta   90.00
_cell.angle_gamma   90.00
#
_symmetry.space_group_name_H-M   'P 1'
#
loop_
_entity.id
_entity.type
_entity.pdbx_description
1 polymer ?
#
loop_
_entity_poly.entity_id
_entity_poly.type
_entity_poly.pdbx_seq_one_letter_code
_entity_poly.pdbx_strand_id
1 'polypeptide(L)'
;MATITHKATFNDLVEKSDVLRIVNLPDWAGMGGVQFVPEGWESILTDQAKTELNKLNIDLVEALKTTDSAFSMGEGSDGLICVRFGMVTHETDVEELLDLVVSVGKSVQENSKVLDTMSEIVKKGIEAATADLQRETEEKLWQEGLLRHVPVFGRVMNWWSPPEKESGIRGRSLNLTQGVVESTENIYKYHMQMTG
;
A
#
# COMPACT_ATOMS: atom_id res chain seq x y z
N MET A 1 29.02 -20.04 26.87
CA MET A 1 28.49 -18.93 26.05
C MET A 1 26.97 -19.06 26.01
N ALA A 2 26.26 -18.53 27.02
CA ALA A 2 24.81 -18.66 27.18
C ALA A 2 24.04 -17.89 26.11
N THR A 3 24.46 -16.64 25.86
CA THR A 3 23.80 -15.68 24.99
C THR A 3 23.69 -16.15 23.54
N ILE A 4 24.66 -16.93 23.06
CA ILE A 4 24.64 -17.46 21.68
C ILE A 4 23.54 -18.50 21.50
N THR A 5 23.34 -19.38 22.50
CA THR A 5 22.29 -20.40 22.46
C THR A 5 20.91 -19.76 22.57
N HIS A 6 20.73 -18.82 23.49
CA HIS A 6 19.45 -18.12 23.65
C HIS A 6 19.10 -17.21 22.47
N LYS A 7 20.09 -16.71 21.71
CA LYS A 7 19.85 -15.89 20.52
C LYS A 7 19.12 -16.67 19.41
N ALA A 8 19.39 -17.96 19.24
CA ALA A 8 18.68 -18.79 18.26
C ALA A 8 17.21 -18.99 18.66
N THR A 9 16.95 -19.32 19.93
CA THR A 9 15.59 -19.46 20.47
C THR A 9 14.82 -18.14 20.42
N PHE A 10 15.47 -17.03 20.77
CA PHE A 10 14.89 -15.70 20.68
C PHE A 10 14.44 -15.37 19.26
N ASN A 11 15.30 -15.61 18.26
CA ASN A 11 14.93 -15.35 16.87
C ASN A 11 13.75 -16.22 16.42
N ASP A 12 13.75 -17.52 16.72
CA ASP A 12 12.66 -18.45 16.37
C ASP A 12 11.32 -18.06 17.03
N LEU A 13 11.35 -17.62 18.29
CA LEU A 13 10.14 -17.14 19.00
C LEU A 13 9.63 -15.82 18.42
N VAL A 14 10.53 -14.88 18.09
CA VAL A 14 10.13 -13.61 17.49
C VAL A 14 9.58 -13.81 16.08
N GLU A 15 10.15 -14.70 15.27
CA GLU A 15 9.64 -15.03 13.93
C GLU A 15 8.24 -15.64 13.95
N LYS A 16 7.86 -16.34 15.03
CA LYS A 16 6.50 -16.88 15.22
C LYS A 16 5.48 -15.84 15.69
N SER A 17 5.93 -14.66 16.11
CA SER A 17 5.05 -13.62 16.65
C SER A 17 4.53 -12.72 15.54
N ASP A 18 3.21 -12.54 15.50
CA ASP A 18 2.58 -11.66 14.52
C ASP A 18 2.92 -10.17 14.75
N VAL A 19 3.24 -9.81 16.00
CA VAL A 19 3.41 -8.41 16.44
C VAL A 19 4.86 -8.01 16.74
N LEU A 20 5.82 -8.94 16.68
CA LEU A 20 7.22 -8.63 16.94
C LEU A 20 8.06 -8.78 15.68
N ARG A 21 9.03 -7.88 15.50
CA ARG A 21 10.02 -7.94 14.40
C ARG A 21 11.43 -7.88 14.96
N ILE A 22 12.29 -8.76 14.45
CA ILE A 22 13.70 -8.78 14.83
C ILE A 22 14.39 -7.53 14.27
N VAL A 23 15.13 -6.83 15.12
CA VAL A 23 15.97 -5.69 14.71
C VAL A 23 17.43 -6.10 14.84
N ASN A 24 18.17 -6.01 13.74
CA ASN A 24 19.59 -6.28 13.74
C ASN A 24 20.36 -5.13 14.36
N LEU A 25 21.11 -5.42 15.43
CA LEU A 25 21.90 -4.45 16.19
C LEU A 25 23.37 -4.90 16.21
N PRO A 26 24.19 -4.49 15.23
CA PRO A 26 25.56 -4.99 15.07
C PRO A 26 26.48 -4.64 16.25
N ASP A 27 26.26 -3.48 16.89
CA ASP A 27 27.08 -3.01 18.02
C ASP A 27 26.53 -3.41 19.40
N TRP A 28 25.54 -4.29 19.45
CA TRP A 28 24.89 -4.70 20.70
C TRP A 28 25.40 -6.06 21.19
N ALA A 29 25.96 -6.07 22.40
CA ALA A 29 26.49 -7.29 23.02
C ALA A 29 25.42 -8.16 23.72
N GLY A 30 24.18 -7.70 23.81
CA GLY A 30 23.07 -8.43 24.44
C GLY A 30 22.42 -9.46 23.51
N MET A 31 21.23 -9.93 23.88
CA MET A 31 20.52 -10.98 23.14
C MET A 31 20.05 -10.52 21.75
N GLY A 32 19.58 -9.27 21.65
CA GLY A 32 19.08 -8.70 20.41
C GLY A 32 18.15 -7.52 20.67
N GLY A 33 17.48 -7.07 19.61
CA GLY A 33 16.41 -6.08 19.70
C GLY A 33 15.16 -6.57 19.01
N VAL A 34 13.99 -6.22 19.55
CA VAL A 34 12.71 -6.41 18.87
C VAL A 34 11.99 -5.08 18.72
N GLN A 35 11.22 -4.97 17.67
CA GLN A 35 10.24 -3.91 17.50
C GLN A 35 8.84 -4.48 17.68
N PHE A 36 8.00 -3.76 18.42
CA PHE A 36 6.58 -4.05 18.49
C PHE A 36 5.87 -3.34 17.34
N VAL A 37 5.30 -4.13 16.43
CA VAL A 37 4.60 -3.68 15.23
C VAL A 37 3.17 -4.20 15.30
N PRO A 38 2.17 -3.33 15.53
CA PRO A 38 0.79 -3.76 15.51
C PRO A 38 0.39 -4.27 14.11
N GLU A 39 -0.60 -5.16 14.08
CA GLU A 39 -1.10 -5.72 12.82
C GLU A 39 -1.56 -4.60 11.87
N GLY A 40 -1.24 -4.74 10.57
CA GLY A 40 -1.60 -3.79 9.52
C GLY A 40 -0.62 -2.63 9.31
N TRP A 41 0.31 -2.39 10.25
CA TRP A 41 1.28 -1.28 10.16
C TRP A 41 2.33 -1.45 9.06
N GLU A 42 2.70 -2.68 8.73
CA GLU A 42 3.73 -2.97 7.71
C GLU A 42 3.36 -2.43 6.33
N SER A 43 2.07 -2.32 6.05
CA SER A 43 1.56 -1.80 4.78
C SER A 43 1.63 -0.27 4.68
N ILE A 44 1.91 0.44 5.78
CA ILE A 44 1.82 1.89 5.89
C ILE A 44 3.23 2.50 5.90
N LEU A 45 3.73 2.89 4.72
CA LEU A 45 5.09 3.42 4.55
C LEU A 45 5.20 4.95 4.73
N THR A 46 4.25 5.59 5.43
CA THR A 46 4.25 7.05 5.59
C THR A 46 5.14 7.49 6.76
N ASP A 47 5.74 8.68 6.67
CA ASP A 47 6.56 9.23 7.76
C ASP A 47 5.73 9.49 9.03
N GLN A 48 4.45 9.81 8.87
CA GLN A 48 3.51 9.94 9.98
C GLN A 48 3.30 8.60 10.69
N ALA A 49 3.13 7.50 9.94
CA ALA A 49 3.07 6.18 10.53
C ALA A 49 4.37 5.86 11.27
N LYS A 50 5.54 6.02 10.65
CA LYS A 50 6.82 5.79 11.36
C LYS A 50 6.94 6.55 12.68
N THR A 51 6.48 7.81 12.71
CA THR A 51 6.47 8.64 13.92
C THR A 51 5.59 8.05 15.02
N GLU A 52 4.37 7.63 14.69
CA GLU A 52 3.46 7.02 15.65
C GLU A 52 3.95 5.63 16.10
N LEU A 53 4.60 4.86 15.23
CA LEU A 53 5.20 3.56 15.58
C LEU A 53 6.36 3.75 16.56
N ASN A 54 7.19 4.76 16.32
CA ASN A 54 8.28 5.12 17.21
C ASN A 54 7.75 5.56 18.56
N LYS A 55 6.70 6.39 18.60
CA LYS A 55 6.06 6.79 19.85
C LYS A 55 5.55 5.57 20.64
N LEU A 56 4.86 4.65 19.97
CA LEU A 56 4.40 3.40 20.59
C LEU A 56 5.55 2.58 21.19
N ASN A 57 6.64 2.41 20.44
CA ASN A 57 7.80 1.64 20.90
C ASN A 57 8.59 2.36 22.01
N ILE A 58 8.62 3.71 22.01
CA ILE A 58 9.18 4.50 23.11
C ILE A 58 8.38 4.26 24.39
N ASP A 59 7.06 4.43 24.32
CA ASP A 59 6.16 4.25 25.48
C ASP A 59 6.26 2.80 26.02
N LEU A 60 6.37 1.81 25.12
CA LEU A 60 6.63 0.42 25.48
C LEU A 60 7.95 0.24 26.23
N VAL A 61 9.06 0.77 25.71
CA VAL A 61 10.37 0.68 26.38
C VAL A 61 10.34 1.35 27.75
N GLU A 62 9.68 2.51 27.87
CA GLU A 62 9.54 3.20 29.15
C GLU A 62 8.74 2.35 30.15
N ALA A 63 7.62 1.77 29.73
CA ALA A 63 6.82 0.88 30.57
C ALA A 63 7.63 -0.34 31.02
N LEU A 64 8.37 -0.98 30.09
CA LEU A 64 9.20 -2.15 30.38
C LEU A 64 10.35 -1.84 31.34
N LYS A 65 10.99 -0.67 31.22
CA LYS A 65 12.06 -0.24 32.14
C LYS A 65 11.59 -0.08 33.58
N THR A 66 10.31 0.25 33.79
CA THR A 66 9.71 0.29 35.13
C THR A 66 9.60 -1.10 35.75
N THR A 67 9.45 -2.13 34.92
CA THR A 67 9.33 -3.54 35.36
C THR A 67 10.69 -4.20 35.49
N ASP A 68 11.59 -4.02 34.52
CA ASP A 68 12.91 -4.65 34.50
C ASP A 68 13.96 -3.75 33.83
N SER A 69 15.09 -3.57 34.52
CA SER A 69 16.27 -2.86 34.05
C SER A 69 16.99 -3.52 32.86
N ALA A 70 16.67 -4.77 32.53
CA ALA A 70 17.24 -5.52 31.41
C ALA A 70 16.82 -4.95 30.04
N PHE A 71 15.77 -4.13 30.00
CA PHE A 71 15.27 -3.49 28.78
C PHE A 71 15.89 -2.11 28.58
N SER A 72 16.32 -1.83 27.36
CA SER A 72 16.79 -0.50 26.98
C SER A 72 16.25 -0.07 25.62
N MET A 73 16.37 1.22 25.33
CA MET A 73 15.94 1.75 24.05
C MET A 73 17.03 1.52 23.01
N GLY A 74 16.61 1.14 21.81
CA GLY A 74 17.46 1.08 20.64
C GLY A 74 16.82 1.69 19.42
N GLU A 75 17.65 1.81 18.39
CA GLU A 75 17.27 2.30 17.08
C GLU A 75 17.80 1.32 16.04
N GLY A 76 16.93 0.92 15.11
CA GLY A 76 17.28 0.11 13.96
C GLY A 76 17.95 0.93 12.85
N SER A 77 18.45 0.25 11.81
CA SER A 77 19.04 0.91 10.64
C SER A 77 18.05 1.75 9.82
N ASP A 78 16.76 1.51 10.03
CA ASP A 78 15.62 2.21 9.41
C ASP A 78 15.19 3.47 10.17
N GLY A 79 15.85 3.79 11.29
CA GLY A 79 15.50 4.92 12.17
C GLY A 79 14.27 4.65 13.03
N LEU A 80 13.83 3.39 13.13
CA LEU A 80 12.73 3.02 13.99
C LEU A 80 13.21 2.56 15.37
N ILE A 81 12.43 2.89 16.39
CA ILE A 81 12.73 2.54 17.78
C ILE A 81 12.44 1.06 18.03
N CYS A 82 13.32 0.43 18.80
CA CYS A 82 13.20 -0.97 19.21
C CYS A 82 13.52 -1.15 20.71
N VAL A 83 13.01 -2.22 21.29
CA VAL A 83 13.36 -2.71 22.62
C VAL A 83 14.65 -3.53 22.53
N ARG A 84 15.70 -3.13 23.23
CA ARG A 84 16.96 -3.89 23.36
C ARG A 84 16.94 -4.76 24.59
N PHE A 85 17.30 -6.02 24.41
CA PHE A 85 17.46 -7.00 25.47
C PHE A 85 18.93 -7.06 25.89
N GLY A 86 19.19 -6.79 27.18
CA GLY A 86 20.52 -6.88 27.77
C GLY A 86 21.14 -8.27 27.72
N MET A 87 22.25 -8.43 28.44
CA MET A 87 22.82 -9.75 28.65
C MET A 87 21.90 -10.56 29.56
N VAL A 88 21.66 -11.81 29.18
CA VAL A 88 20.87 -12.76 29.96
C VAL A 88 21.76 -13.84 30.55
N THR A 89 21.35 -14.42 31.67
CA THR A 89 22.00 -15.57 32.30
C THR A 89 21.41 -16.87 31.75
N HIS A 90 22.01 -18.02 32.10
CA HIS A 90 21.52 -19.33 31.67
C HIS A 90 20.12 -19.69 32.22
N GLU A 91 19.68 -19.01 33.26
CA GLU A 91 18.41 -19.26 33.96
C GLU A 91 17.29 -18.38 33.41
N THR A 92 17.60 -17.46 32.48
CA THR A 92 16.62 -16.54 31.93
C THR A 92 15.68 -17.26 30.98
N ASP A 93 14.40 -17.19 31.28
CA ASP A 93 13.33 -17.64 30.39
C ASP A 93 13.10 -16.58 29.29
N VAL A 94 13.50 -16.92 28.07
CA VAL A 94 13.37 -16.04 26.91
C VAL A 94 11.91 -15.90 26.49
N GLU A 95 11.11 -16.95 26.67
CA GLU A 95 9.70 -16.97 26.31
C GLU A 95 8.92 -16.02 27.23
N GLU A 96 9.14 -16.11 28.55
CA GLU A 96 8.51 -15.21 29.52
C GLU A 96 8.88 -13.72 29.27
N LEU A 97 10.14 -13.44 28.91
CA LEU A 97 10.55 -12.08 28.58
C LEU A 97 9.85 -11.55 27.32
N LEU A 98 9.70 -12.38 26.28
CA LEU A 98 8.99 -11.98 25.06
C LEU A 98 7.50 -11.80 25.33
N ASP A 99 6.89 -12.67 26.12
CA ASP A 99 5.49 -12.55 26.54
C ASP A 99 5.24 -11.29 27.37
N LEU A 100 6.21 -10.90 28.22
CA LEU A 100 6.17 -9.62 28.93
C LEU A 100 6.18 -8.45 27.94
N VAL A 101 7.06 -8.46 26.93
CA VAL A 101 7.09 -7.40 25.90
C VAL A 101 5.78 -7.35 25.12
N VAL A 102 5.21 -8.49 24.73
CA VAL A 102 3.94 -8.54 24.00
C VAL A 102 2.78 -8.05 24.86
N SER A 103 2.69 -8.48 26.12
CA SER A 103 1.61 -8.09 27.01
C SER A 103 1.64 -6.59 27.36
N VAL A 104 2.82 -6.05 27.67
CA VAL A 104 3.00 -4.61 27.90
C VAL A 104 2.75 -3.83 26.60
N GLY A 105 3.24 -4.32 25.45
CA GLY A 105 3.01 -3.72 24.14
C GLY A 105 1.53 -3.59 23.79
N LYS A 106 0.76 -4.66 24.01
CA LYS A 106 -0.71 -4.64 23.83
C LYS A 106 -1.39 -3.66 24.80
N SER A 107 -0.99 -3.65 26.07
CA SER A 107 -1.52 -2.70 27.05
C SER A 107 -1.23 -1.24 26.67
N VAL A 108 -0.01 -0.94 26.23
CA VAL A 108 0.36 0.40 25.76
C VAL A 108 -0.41 0.76 24.49
N GLN A 109 -0.56 -0.18 23.55
CA GLN A 109 -1.35 0.02 22.33
C GLN A 109 -2.82 0.32 22.64
N GLU A 110 -3.45 -0.41 23.57
CA GLU A 110 -4.86 -0.21 23.97
C GLU A 110 -5.07 1.10 24.72
N ASN A 111 -4.13 1.47 25.58
CA ASN A 111 -4.19 2.73 26.34
C ASN A 111 -3.79 3.95 25.50
N SER A 112 -3.21 3.71 24.32
CA SER A 112 -2.81 4.74 23.37
C SER A 112 -3.85 4.93 22.27
N LYS A 113 -3.95 6.16 21.74
CA LYS A 113 -4.81 6.46 20.58
C LYS A 113 -4.20 6.00 19.24
N VAL A 114 -3.14 5.20 19.29
CA VAL A 114 -2.37 4.77 18.11
C VAL A 114 -3.23 3.99 17.11
N LEU A 115 -4.20 3.19 17.57
CA LEU A 115 -5.14 2.49 16.70
C LEU A 115 -6.06 3.45 15.92
N ASP A 116 -6.61 4.47 16.60
CA ASP A 116 -7.44 5.49 15.98
C ASP A 116 -6.63 6.28 14.94
N THR A 117 -5.41 6.72 15.32
CA THR A 117 -4.50 7.44 14.42
C THR A 117 -4.14 6.61 13.19
N MET A 118 -3.86 5.31 13.35
CA MET A 118 -3.60 4.41 12.23
C MET A 118 -4.78 4.38 11.25
N SER A 119 -6.00 4.21 11.76
CA SER A 119 -7.21 4.20 10.92
C SER A 119 -7.37 5.51 10.15
N GLU A 120 -7.05 6.64 10.76
CA GLU A 120 -7.08 7.95 10.09
C GLU A 120 -6.02 8.07 8.99
N ILE A 121 -4.78 7.62 9.26
CA ILE A 121 -3.69 7.64 8.27
C ILE A 121 -4.06 6.79 7.06
N VAL A 122 -4.56 5.57 7.27
CA VAL A 122 -4.97 4.66 6.18
C VAL A 122 -6.10 5.29 5.37
N LYS A 123 -7.14 5.81 6.04
CA LYS A 123 -8.27 6.46 5.36
C LYS A 123 -7.81 7.63 4.48
N LYS A 124 -6.98 8.52 5.02
CA LYS A 124 -6.44 9.66 4.26
C LYS A 124 -5.56 9.21 3.09
N GLY A 125 -4.76 8.16 3.28
CA GLY A 125 -3.94 7.57 2.21
C GLY A 125 -4.78 7.05 1.05
N ILE A 126 -5.88 6.35 1.35
CA ILE A 126 -6.83 5.86 0.33
C ILE A 126 -7.51 7.04 -0.38
N GLU A 127 -8.03 8.02 0.37
CA GLU A 127 -8.69 9.19 -0.20
C GLU A 127 -7.74 9.95 -1.14
N ALA A 128 -6.50 10.20 -0.74
CA ALA A 128 -5.49 10.86 -1.56
C ALA A 128 -5.19 10.06 -2.85
N ALA A 129 -4.97 8.75 -2.75
CA ALA A 129 -4.71 7.91 -3.93
C ALA A 129 -5.90 7.88 -4.89
N THR A 130 -7.14 7.86 -4.38
CA THR A 130 -8.34 7.92 -5.23
C THR A 130 -8.52 9.28 -5.91
N ALA A 131 -8.21 10.38 -5.21
CA ALA A 131 -8.25 11.72 -5.79
C ALA A 131 -7.19 11.88 -6.88
N ASP A 132 -5.97 11.39 -6.65
CA ASP A 132 -4.89 11.41 -7.64
C ASP A 132 -5.26 10.59 -8.89
N LEU A 133 -5.82 9.39 -8.71
CA LEU A 133 -6.32 8.57 -9.82
C LEU A 133 -7.44 9.26 -10.62
N GLN A 134 -8.37 9.95 -9.95
CA GLN A 134 -9.41 10.73 -10.61
C GLN A 134 -8.81 11.88 -11.40
N ARG A 135 -7.86 12.62 -10.81
CA ARG A 135 -7.15 13.72 -11.47
C ARG A 135 -6.40 13.26 -12.71
N GLU A 136 -5.67 12.14 -12.62
CA GLU A 136 -5.01 11.54 -13.78
C GLU A 136 -6.00 11.10 -14.86
N THR A 137 -7.17 10.58 -14.45
CA THR A 137 -8.22 10.17 -15.39
C THR A 137 -8.83 11.40 -16.08
N GLU A 138 -9.09 12.49 -15.35
CA GLU A 138 -9.55 13.76 -15.89
C GLU A 138 -8.52 14.40 -16.83
N GLU A 139 -7.24 14.36 -16.48
CA GLU A 139 -6.16 14.85 -17.35
C GLU A 139 -6.06 14.03 -18.64
N LYS A 140 -6.17 12.69 -18.54
CA LYS A 140 -6.25 11.82 -19.73
C LYS A 140 -7.46 12.13 -20.58
N LEU A 141 -8.65 12.28 -19.97
CA LEU A 141 -9.88 12.67 -20.65
C LEU A 141 -9.76 14.07 -21.29
N TRP A 142 -9.05 15.01 -20.66
CA TRP A 142 -8.81 16.35 -21.20
C TRP A 142 -7.87 16.30 -22.42
N GLN A 143 -6.79 15.52 -22.32
CA GLN A 143 -5.88 15.30 -23.45
C GLN A 143 -6.58 14.61 -24.63
N GLU A 144 -7.47 13.64 -24.35
CA GLU A 144 -8.26 12.96 -25.37
C GLU A 144 -9.46 13.81 -25.88
N GLY A 145 -9.97 14.72 -25.05
CA GLY A 145 -11.23 15.46 -25.24
C GLY A 145 -11.13 16.76 -26.04
N LEU A 146 -9.96 17.41 -26.10
CA LEU A 146 -9.78 18.63 -26.91
C LEU A 146 -9.74 18.34 -28.43
N LEU A 147 -9.51 17.10 -28.85
CA LEU A 147 -9.49 16.73 -30.27
C LEU A 147 -10.87 16.47 -30.88
N ARG A 148 -11.97 16.52 -30.10
CA ARG A 148 -13.29 16.11 -30.63
C ARG A 148 -14.43 17.13 -30.60
N HIS A 149 -14.30 18.30 -29.97
CA HIS A 149 -15.50 19.14 -29.73
C HIS A 149 -15.36 20.66 -29.92
N VAL A 150 -14.51 21.16 -30.81
CA VAL A 150 -14.64 22.56 -31.26
C VAL A 150 -14.36 22.70 -32.76
N PRO A 151 -15.34 23.10 -33.59
CA PRO A 151 -15.05 23.60 -34.92
C PRO A 151 -14.34 24.95 -34.77
N VAL A 152 -13.14 25.05 -35.32
CA VAL A 152 -12.45 26.34 -35.48
C VAL A 152 -13.40 27.29 -36.20
N PHE A 153 -13.72 28.44 -35.58
CA PHE A 153 -14.75 29.36 -36.07
C PHE A 153 -14.52 29.73 -37.53
N GLY A 154 -15.39 29.19 -38.39
CA GLY A 154 -15.39 29.36 -39.83
C GLY A 154 -16.41 28.43 -40.47
N ARG A 155 -17.65 28.91 -40.61
CA ARG A 155 -18.84 28.26 -41.21
C ARG A 155 -19.55 27.17 -40.38
N VAL A 156 -20.46 27.65 -39.54
CA VAL A 156 -21.60 26.90 -38.97
C VAL A 156 -22.49 26.25 -40.06
N MET A 157 -22.42 26.71 -41.31
CA MET A 157 -23.22 26.20 -42.43
C MET A 157 -22.89 24.76 -42.86
N ASN A 158 -21.69 24.24 -42.57
CA ASN A 158 -21.36 22.84 -42.94
C ASN A 158 -21.95 21.79 -41.98
N TRP A 159 -22.39 22.19 -40.79
CA TRP A 159 -22.99 21.26 -39.82
C TRP A 159 -24.49 21.03 -40.07
N TRP A 160 -25.16 22.04 -40.65
CA TRP A 160 -26.60 21.98 -40.94
C TRP A 160 -26.92 21.48 -42.36
N SER A 161 -25.90 21.31 -43.20
CA SER A 161 -26.02 20.66 -44.50
C SER A 161 -24.71 19.94 -44.82
N PRO A 162 -24.58 18.65 -44.49
CA PRO A 162 -23.40 17.88 -44.81
C PRO A 162 -23.18 17.89 -46.34
N PRO A 163 -22.00 18.26 -46.85
CA PRO A 163 -21.71 18.13 -48.27
C PRO A 163 -21.80 16.65 -48.66
N GLU A 164 -22.30 16.39 -49.87
CA GLU A 164 -22.43 15.03 -50.42
C GLU A 164 -21.07 14.31 -50.30
N LYS A 165 -21.07 13.16 -49.64
CA LYS A 165 -19.87 12.39 -49.30
C LYS A 165 -19.15 11.92 -50.57
N GLU A 166 -18.24 12.72 -51.10
CA GLU A 166 -17.17 12.18 -51.93
C GLU A 166 -16.21 11.41 -51.02
N SER A 167 -16.19 10.09 -51.21
CA SER A 167 -15.42 9.07 -50.47
C SER A 167 -15.90 8.76 -49.05
N GLY A 168 -17.06 8.08 -48.96
CA GLY A 168 -17.52 7.44 -47.74
C GLY A 168 -16.52 6.40 -47.19
N ILE A 169 -16.35 6.42 -45.87
CA ILE A 169 -15.59 5.46 -45.06
C ILE A 169 -15.97 4.03 -45.47
N ARG A 170 -15.00 3.24 -45.96
CA ARG A 170 -15.19 1.83 -46.33
C ARG A 170 -15.60 1.01 -45.11
N GLY A 171 -16.89 0.68 -45.01
CA GLY A 171 -17.41 -0.18 -43.96
C GLY A 171 -16.91 -1.62 -44.11
N ARG A 172 -16.60 -2.26 -42.99
CA ARG A 172 -16.19 -3.66 -42.91
C ARG A 172 -17.10 -4.37 -41.90
N SER A 173 -17.69 -5.51 -42.24
CA SER A 173 -18.47 -6.33 -41.31
C SER A 173 -17.89 -7.73 -41.20
N LEU A 174 -17.88 -8.25 -39.97
CA LEU A 174 -17.40 -9.60 -39.68
C LEU A 174 -18.45 -10.63 -40.13
N ASN A 175 -18.07 -11.53 -41.02
CA ASN A 175 -18.92 -12.63 -41.42
C ASN A 175 -18.78 -13.78 -40.41
N LEU A 176 -19.80 -13.96 -39.56
CA LEU A 176 -19.79 -14.91 -38.44
C LEU A 176 -19.75 -16.39 -38.86
N THR A 177 -20.02 -16.69 -40.14
CA THR A 177 -19.95 -18.08 -40.64
C THR A 177 -18.55 -18.47 -41.13
N GLN A 178 -17.74 -17.50 -41.55
CA GLN A 178 -16.38 -17.73 -42.07
C GLN A 178 -15.29 -17.16 -41.16
N GLY A 179 -15.64 -16.34 -40.18
CA GLY A 179 -14.69 -15.75 -39.22
C GLY A 179 -13.80 -14.65 -39.79
N VAL A 180 -14.09 -14.15 -40.99
CA VAL A 180 -13.27 -13.16 -41.71
C VAL A 180 -14.04 -11.85 -41.88
N VAL A 181 -13.32 -10.73 -41.82
CA VAL A 181 -13.85 -9.37 -41.97
C VAL A 181 -13.95 -9.00 -43.44
N GLU A 182 -15.16 -8.85 -43.96
CA GLU A 182 -15.45 -8.49 -45.36
C GLU A 182 -15.97 -7.06 -45.52
N SER A 183 -15.84 -6.48 -46.72
CA SER A 183 -16.32 -5.12 -47.02
C SER A 183 -17.86 -5.09 -47.13
N THR A 184 -18.50 -4.06 -46.56
CA THR A 184 -19.97 -3.92 -46.57
C THR A 184 -20.54 -3.34 -47.87
N GLU A 185 -19.72 -3.15 -48.91
CA GLU A 185 -20.13 -2.55 -50.19
C GLU A 185 -21.25 -3.33 -50.91
N ASN A 186 -21.31 -4.66 -50.76
CA ASN A 186 -22.32 -5.49 -51.40
C ASN A 186 -23.70 -5.44 -50.72
N ILE A 187 -23.77 -5.04 -49.44
CA ILE A 187 -25.01 -5.02 -48.65
C ILE A 187 -25.93 -3.87 -49.10
N TYR A 188 -25.35 -2.75 -49.51
CA TYR A 188 -26.10 -1.57 -49.95
C TYR A 188 -26.73 -1.71 -51.35
N LYS A 189 -26.15 -2.54 -52.24
CA LYS A 189 -26.67 -2.70 -53.61
C LYS A 189 -28.01 -3.42 -53.70
N TYR A 190 -28.27 -4.37 -52.79
CA TYR A 190 -29.50 -5.17 -52.83
C TYR A 190 -30.73 -4.41 -52.32
N HIS A 191 -30.57 -3.43 -51.43
CA HIS A 191 -31.69 -2.65 -50.91
C HIS A 191 -32.14 -1.49 -51.82
N MET A 192 -31.31 -1.06 -52.78
CA MET A 192 -31.72 -0.03 -53.76
C MET A 192 -32.49 -0.59 -54.98
N GLN A 193 -32.43 -1.90 -55.25
CA GLN A 193 -33.13 -2.51 -56.40
C GLN A 193 -34.54 -3.04 -56.09
N MET A 194 -35.00 -2.98 -54.84
CA MET A 194 -36.35 -3.45 -54.45
C MET A 194 -37.41 -2.33 -54.41
N THR A 195 -37.07 -1.13 -54.88
CA THR A 195 -38.01 0.00 -54.97
C THR A 195 -37.98 0.65 -56.37
N GLY A 196 -37.98 -0.19 -57.40
CA GLY A 196 -38.35 0.20 -58.77
C GLY A 196 -39.78 -0.21 -59.06
#